data_AF-A0A6F9BKA1-F1
#
_entry.id   AF-A0A6F9BKA1-F1
#
_cell.length_a   1.000
_cell.length_b   1.000
_cell.length_c   1.000
_cell.angle_alpha   90.00
_cell.angle_beta   90.00
_cell.angle_gamma   90.00
#
_symmetry.space_group_name_H-M   'P 1'
#
loop_
_entity.id
_entity.type
_entity.pdbx_description
1 polymer ?
#
loop_
_entity_poly.entity_id
_entity_poly.type
_entity_poly.pdbx_seq_one_letter_code
_entity_poly.pdbx_strand_id
1 'polypeptide(L)'
;VCPGTQNGLSSTGSQENQYNLIKDRYTGCEIIMGNLEITQIESDWDFSFLGTIREVTGYILIAMNHFRQLPLEQLRVIRGNTLYDRGFALSVFLNYPKEGSNGLQHLGLTHLT
;
A
#
# COMPACT_ATOMS: atom_id res chain seq x y z
N VAL A 1 5.25 15.10 -4.04
CA VAL A 1 3.78 14.90 -4.02
C VAL A 1 3.41 14.08 -5.25
N CYS A 2 2.48 13.15 -5.14
CA CYS A 2 2.03 12.30 -6.25
C CYS A 2 0.53 11.97 -6.11
N PRO A 3 -0.17 11.63 -7.21
CA PRO A 3 -1.57 11.23 -7.16
C PRO A 3 -1.74 9.78 -6.70
N GLY A 4 -2.73 9.53 -5.84
CA GLY A 4 -3.15 8.19 -5.42
C GLY A 4 -4.00 7.45 -6.46
N THR A 5 -4.57 6.31 -6.07
CA THR A 5 -5.46 5.47 -6.90
C THR A 5 -6.85 5.31 -6.25
N GLN A 6 -7.80 4.75 -7.01
CA GLN A 6 -9.17 4.47 -6.52
C GLN A 6 -9.71 3.18 -7.18
N ASN A 7 -8.89 2.13 -7.18
CA ASN A 7 -9.20 0.84 -7.79
C ASN A 7 -9.77 -0.15 -6.78
N GLY A 8 -9.60 0.09 -5.47
CA GLY A 8 -9.99 -0.83 -4.41
C GLY A 8 -9.29 -2.19 -4.58
N LEU A 9 -10.07 -3.25 -4.76
CA LEU A 9 -9.57 -4.60 -4.99
C LEU A 9 -9.47 -4.98 -6.47
N SER A 10 -9.81 -4.08 -7.39
CA SER A 10 -9.69 -4.34 -8.82
C SER A 10 -8.21 -4.27 -9.25
N SER A 11 -7.77 -5.29 -9.98
CA SER A 11 -6.47 -5.32 -10.65
C SER A 11 -6.67 -5.49 -12.15
N THR A 12 -5.76 -4.92 -12.94
CA THR A 12 -5.72 -5.08 -14.39
C THR A 12 -4.30 -5.46 -14.81
N GLY A 13 -4.18 -6.54 -15.57
CA GLY A 13 -2.89 -6.99 -16.11
C GLY A 13 -2.15 -7.97 -15.18
N SER A 14 -0.85 -8.09 -15.38
CA SER A 14 0.01 -8.95 -14.57
C SER A 14 0.41 -8.25 -13.27
N GLN A 15 0.78 -9.04 -12.26
CA GLN A 15 1.35 -8.52 -11.02
C GLN A 15 2.58 -7.63 -11.29
N GLU A 16 3.40 -7.98 -12.29
CA GLU A 16 4.61 -7.23 -12.65
C GLU A 16 4.26 -5.83 -13.14
N ASN A 17 3.25 -5.72 -14.00
CA ASN A 17 2.73 -4.43 -14.45
C ASN A 17 2.19 -3.63 -13.27
N GLN A 18 1.45 -4.27 -12.36
CA GLN A 18 0.92 -3.59 -11.19
C GLN A 18 2.02 -3.05 -10.28
N TYR A 19 3.07 -3.85 -10.01
CA TYR A 19 4.22 -3.39 -9.24
C TYR A 19 4.98 -2.25 -9.91
N ASN A 20 5.22 -2.33 -11.23
CA ASN A 20 5.88 -1.27 -11.97
C ASN A 20 5.06 0.03 -11.93
N LEU A 21 3.72 -0.04 -12.06
CA LEU A 21 2.84 1.13 -11.90
C LEU A 21 2.89 1.73 -10.49
N ILE A 22 2.94 0.90 -9.44
CA ILE A 22 3.09 1.36 -8.05
C ILE A 22 4.46 2.04 -7.89
N LYS A 23 5.52 1.41 -8.38
CA LYS A 23 6.90 1.91 -8.30
C LYS A 23 7.07 3.24 -9.03
N ASP A 24 6.64 3.33 -10.28
CA ASP A 24 6.73 4.54 -11.10
C ASP A 24 5.97 5.71 -10.47
N ARG A 25 4.84 5.43 -9.83
CA ARG A 25 3.98 6.45 -9.22
C ARG A 25 4.53 6.98 -7.89
N TYR A 26 5.07 6.11 -7.05
CA TYR A 26 5.38 6.45 -5.65
C TYR A 26 6.87 6.61 -5.37
N THR A 27 7.76 6.31 -6.31
CA THR A 27 9.20 6.55 -6.13
C THR A 27 9.47 8.04 -5.90
N GLY A 28 10.08 8.37 -4.75
CA GLY A 28 10.38 9.75 -4.34
C GLY A 28 9.17 10.57 -3.90
N CYS A 29 8.02 9.92 -3.65
CA CYS A 29 6.81 10.61 -3.23
C CYS A 29 6.69 10.71 -1.71
N GLU A 30 6.66 11.94 -1.18
CA GLU A 30 6.44 12.16 0.26
C GLU A 30 4.96 12.31 0.67
N ILE A 31 4.10 12.77 -0.24
CA ILE A 31 2.68 13.03 0.04
C ILE A 31 1.84 12.46 -1.09
N ILE A 32 0.98 11.51 -0.77
CA ILE A 32 0.00 10.93 -1.68
C ILE A 32 -1.30 11.72 -1.60
N MET A 33 -1.63 12.38 -2.71
CA MET A 33 -2.91 13.06 -2.91
C MET A 33 -3.94 12.04 -3.41
N GLY A 34 -4.65 11.40 -2.48
CA GLY A 34 -5.58 10.31 -2.73
C GLY A 34 -5.29 9.10 -1.86
N ASN A 35 -5.59 7.92 -2.36
CA ASN A 35 -5.42 6.67 -1.61
C ASN A 35 -4.13 5.96 -2.00
N LEU A 36 -3.52 5.27 -1.03
CA LEU A 36 -2.47 4.28 -1.28
C LEU A 36 -3.10 2.89 -1.31
N GLU A 37 -3.07 2.24 -2.48
CA GLU A 37 -3.61 0.90 -2.65
C GLU A 37 -2.49 -0.06 -3.07
N ILE A 38 -2.16 -1.00 -2.18
CA ILE A 38 -1.21 -2.08 -2.42
C ILE A 38 -1.99 -3.38 -2.35
N THR A 39 -2.35 -3.92 -3.51
CA THR A 39 -3.21 -5.10 -3.60
C THR A 39 -2.68 -6.14 -4.57
N GLN A 40 -3.01 -7.41 -4.35
CA GLN A 40 -2.75 -8.51 -5.31
C GLN A 40 -1.28 -8.68 -5.74
N ILE A 41 -0.32 -8.40 -4.84
CA ILE A 41 1.10 -8.65 -5.10
C ILE A 41 1.51 -9.98 -4.46
N GLU A 42 1.74 -11.00 -5.27
CA GLU A 42 2.11 -12.34 -4.79
C GLU A 42 3.62 -12.58 -4.78
N SER A 43 4.39 -11.73 -5.46
CA SER A 43 5.86 -11.79 -5.50
C SER A 43 6.49 -10.97 -4.38
N ASP A 44 7.64 -11.42 -3.86
CA ASP A 44 8.41 -10.72 -2.82
C ASP A 44 9.31 -9.64 -3.44
N TRP A 45 8.70 -8.62 -4.03
CA TRP A 45 9.40 -7.49 -4.63
C TRP A 45 9.78 -6.40 -3.63
N ASP A 46 10.72 -5.55 -4.02
CA ASP A 46 11.23 -4.48 -3.18
C ASP A 46 10.30 -3.26 -3.15
N PHE A 47 9.69 -3.00 -1.99
CA PHE A 47 8.85 -1.83 -1.75
C PHE A 47 9.59 -0.67 -1.05
N SER A 48 10.93 -0.70 -0.95
CA SER A 48 11.74 0.31 -0.25
C SER A 48 11.44 1.76 -0.64
N PHE A 49 11.02 1.99 -1.89
CA PHE A 49 10.64 3.31 -2.39
C PHE A 49 9.44 3.94 -1.64
N LEU A 50 8.55 3.12 -1.04
CA LEU A 50 7.44 3.59 -0.20
C LEU A 50 7.91 4.20 1.12
N GLY A 51 9.14 3.91 1.56
CA GLY A 51 9.70 4.44 2.81
C GLY A 51 9.87 5.97 2.82
N THR A 52 9.68 6.64 1.69
CA THR A 52 9.68 8.10 1.58
C THR A 52 8.33 8.74 1.91
N ILE A 53 7.25 7.96 1.92
CA ILE A 53 5.89 8.46 2.13
C ILE A 53 5.71 8.91 3.58
N ARG A 54 5.29 10.15 3.75
CA ARG A 54 5.03 10.78 5.05
C ARG A 54 3.55 10.99 5.32
N GLU A 55 2.76 11.14 4.26
CA GLU A 55 1.34 11.48 4.36
C GLU A 55 0.52 10.85 3.24
N VAL A 56 -0.67 10.36 3.60
CA VAL A 56 -1.72 9.94 2.66
C VAL A 56 -2.98 10.74 2.97
N THR A 57 -3.52 11.45 1.98
CA THR A 57 -4.71 12.30 2.21
C THR A 57 -6.03 11.52 2.20
N GLY A 58 -6.08 10.38 1.53
CA GLY A 58 -7.21 9.45 1.51
C GLY A 58 -7.06 8.31 2.52
N TYR A 59 -7.36 7.09 2.07
CA TYR A 59 -7.15 5.85 2.83
C TYR A 59 -5.89 5.09 2.39
N ILE A 60 -5.48 4.13 3.21
CA ILE A 60 -4.49 3.10 2.87
C ILE A 60 -5.18 1.74 2.85
N LEU A 61 -5.04 1.01 1.73
CA LEU A 61 -5.54 -0.34 1.52
C LEU A 61 -4.36 -1.28 1.22
N ILE A 62 -4.17 -2.27 2.09
CA ILE A 62 -3.15 -3.32 1.94
C ILE A 62 -3.89 -4.66 1.98
N ALA A 63 -4.13 -5.26 0.83
CA ALA A 63 -4.95 -6.46 0.76
C ALA A 63 -4.49 -7.49 -0.28
N MET A 64 -4.62 -8.79 0.04
CA MET A 64 -4.33 -9.87 -0.91
C MET A 64 -2.88 -9.90 -1.39
N ASN A 65 -1.92 -9.56 -0.51
CA ASN A 65 -0.49 -9.60 -0.83
C ASN A 65 0.24 -10.75 -0.13
N HIS A 66 1.33 -11.25 -0.71
CA HIS A 66 2.16 -12.33 -0.14
C HIS A 66 3.57 -11.88 0.29
N PHE A 67 3.96 -10.62 0.02
CA PHE A 67 5.22 -10.07 0.52
C PHE A 67 5.23 -9.96 2.04
N ARG A 68 6.42 -9.99 2.64
CA ARG A 68 6.56 -10.06 4.10
C ARG A 68 6.51 -8.71 4.81
N GLN A 69 6.92 -7.65 4.12
CA GLN A 69 7.07 -6.34 4.72
C GLN A 69 6.62 -5.24 3.77
N LEU A 70 6.00 -4.21 4.34
CA LEU A 70 5.74 -2.95 3.67
C LEU A 70 6.45 -1.83 4.44
N PRO A 71 7.49 -1.19 3.87
CA PRO A 71 8.29 -0.20 4.59
C PRO A 71 7.62 1.19 4.54
N LEU A 72 6.73 1.45 5.49
CA LEU A 72 6.06 2.74 5.69
C LEU A 72 6.58 3.49 6.94
N GLU A 73 7.88 3.37 7.23
CA GLU A 73 8.48 3.91 8.46
C GLU A 73 8.34 5.42 8.59
N GLN A 74 8.34 6.17 7.49
CA GLN A 74 8.18 7.62 7.53
C GLN A 74 6.72 8.09 7.54
N LEU A 75 5.75 7.19 7.42
CA LEU A 75 4.33 7.56 7.39
C LEU A 75 3.94 8.11 8.76
N ARG A 76 3.40 9.32 8.78
CA ARG A 76 2.97 10.03 9.99
C ARG A 76 1.48 10.19 10.11
N VAL A 77 0.79 10.41 9.00
CA VAL A 77 -0.62 10.77 8.99
C VAL A 77 -1.36 10.10 7.84
N ILE A 78 -2.52 9.54 8.15
CA ILE A 78 -3.56 9.17 7.18
C ILE A 78 -4.74 10.11 7.45
N ARG A 79 -5.06 11.01 6.52
CA ARG A 79 -6.10 12.03 6.78
C ARG A 79 -7.51 11.48 6.69
N GLY A 80 -7.74 10.46 5.85
CA GLY A 80 -9.07 9.87 5.71
C GLY A 80 -10.11 10.78 5.06
N ASN A 81 -9.71 11.70 4.18
CA ASN A 81 -10.66 12.51 3.40
C ASN A 81 -11.56 11.64 2.51
N THR A 82 -11.06 10.45 2.16
CA THR A 82 -11.78 9.33 1.57
C THR A 82 -11.52 8.09 2.44
N LEU A 83 -12.50 7.19 2.55
CA LEU A 83 -12.43 5.99 3.38
C LEU A 83 -12.70 4.74 2.55
N TYR A 84 -11.94 3.67 2.79
CA TYR A 84 -12.24 2.37 2.22
C TYR A 84 -13.51 1.81 2.87
N ASP A 85 -14.37 1.19 2.06
CA ASP A 85 -15.69 0.69 2.46
C ASP A 85 -16.50 1.67 3.32
N ARG A 86 -16.35 2.98 3.05
CA ARG A 86 -17.00 4.10 3.76
C ARG A 86 -16.73 4.19 5.26
N GLY A 87 -15.75 3.46 5.79
CA GLY A 87 -15.50 3.40 7.24
C GLY A 87 -14.03 3.37 7.66
N PHE A 88 -13.10 3.02 6.77
CA PHE A 88 -11.73 2.68 7.17
C PHE A 88 -10.69 3.58 6.49
N ALA A 89 -9.91 4.30 7.31
CA ALA A 89 -8.74 5.05 6.85
C ALA A 89 -7.53 4.12 6.61
N LEU A 90 -7.45 3.00 7.35
CA LEU A 90 -6.45 1.95 7.16
C LEU A 90 -7.15 0.59 7.12
N SER A 91 -6.96 -0.16 6.03
CA SER A 91 -7.49 -1.51 5.87
C SER A 91 -6.37 -2.49 5.54
N VAL A 92 -6.21 -3.52 6.37
CA VAL A 92 -5.20 -4.57 6.20
C VAL A 92 -5.85 -5.94 6.34
N PHE A 93 -6.01 -6.67 5.24
CA PHE A 93 -6.68 -7.98 5.28
C PHE A 93 -6.21 -8.92 4.16
N LEU A 94 -6.31 -10.23 4.38
CA LEU A 94 -5.96 -11.28 3.39
C LEU A 94 -4.52 -11.20 2.86
N ASN A 95 -3.56 -10.66 3.61
CA ASN A 95 -2.16 -10.58 3.19
C ASN A 95 -1.37 -11.87 3.52
N TYR A 96 -1.88 -12.99 3.02
CA TYR A 96 -1.27 -14.31 3.14
C TYR A 96 -1.73 -15.21 1.97
N PRO A 97 -0.87 -16.15 1.53
CA PRO A 97 -1.17 -17.08 0.47
C PRO A 97 -2.07 -18.18 0.99
N LYS A 98 -2.81 -18.82 0.07
CA LYS A 98 -3.61 -20.00 0.39
C LYS A 98 -2.74 -21.17 0.88
N GLU A 99 -1.53 -21.29 0.36
CA GLU A 99 -0.56 -22.31 0.70
C GLU A 99 0.82 -21.68 0.97
N GLY A 100 1.52 -22.20 1.98
CA GLY A 100 2.84 -21.68 2.40
C GLY A 100 2.77 -20.66 3.53
N SER A 101 3.95 -20.17 3.95
CA SER A 101 4.12 -19.30 5.12
C SER A 101 4.54 -17.86 4.77
N ASN A 102 4.56 -17.50 3.49
CA ASN A 102 4.98 -16.17 3.03
C ASN A 102 3.80 -15.22 3.10
N GLY A 103 3.69 -14.37 4.11
CA GLY A 103 2.64 -13.36 4.18
C GLY A 103 3.13 -12.15 4.94
N LEU A 104 2.29 -11.12 5.03
CA LEU A 104 2.65 -9.87 5.67
C LEU A 104 2.91 -10.09 7.17
N GLN A 105 4.10 -9.71 7.61
CA GLN A 105 4.57 -9.82 8.99
C GLN A 105 4.82 -8.44 9.61
N HIS A 106 5.24 -7.46 8.79
CA HIS A 106 5.61 -6.13 9.28
C HIS A 106 5.06 -5.02 8.36
N LEU A 107 4.40 -4.02 8.94
CA LEU A 107 3.80 -2.89 8.23
C LEU A 107 4.64 -1.60 8.29
N GLY A 108 5.69 -1.57 9.10
CA GLY A 108 6.57 -0.41 9.22
C GLY A 108 5.92 0.86 9.79
N LEU A 109 4.70 0.83 10.37
CA LEU A 109 3.96 2.03 10.83
C LEU A 109 4.48 2.61 12.16
N THR A 110 5.79 2.85 12.24
CA THR A 110 6.48 3.24 13.49
C THR A 110 6.26 4.70 13.89
N HIS A 111 5.92 5.57 12.95
CA HIS A 111 5.70 7.00 13.18
C HIS A 111 4.26 7.45 12.94
N LEU A 112 3.33 6.53 12.69
CA LEU A 112 1.91 6.83 12.48
C LEU A 112 1.25 7.13 13.84
N THR A 113 0.77 8.35 14.03
CA THR A 113 0.17 8.84 15.30
C THR A 113 -1.11 9.62 15.07
#